data_AF-A0A969L404-F1
#
_entry.id   AF-A0A969L404-F1
#
_cell.length_a   1.000
_cell.length_b   1.000
_cell.length_c   1.000
_cell.angle_alpha   90.00
_cell.angle_beta   90.00
_cell.angle_gamma   90.00
#
_symmetry.space_group_name_H-M   'P 1'
#
loop_
_entity.id
_entity.type
_entity.pdbx_description
1 polymer ?
#
loop_
_entity_poly.entity_id
_entity_poly.type
_entity_poly.pdbx_seq_one_letter_code
_entity_poly.pdbx_strand_id
1 'polypeptide(L)'
;MLQRMNKGGQASTQLTLEVAAKMKQYGIIPEYSFVLGNPPEPERDIEITFDFIRKLKQINPATELILYTYTPVPMDAGGGNLYENAVAAGFKFPTTLEEWVQPPWNEFALRRRPKTPWLDNTIYNKVRNFERVINAYYPTTTDLKLTGLRRNILKTVGGWRYHLKFYEYPLELRALQKVFAYQRPEPPDFREKIHSSKPV
;
A
#
# COMPACT_ATOMS: atom_id res chain seq x y z
N MET A 1 12.57 2.51 -7.12
CA MET A 1 11.40 2.02 -7.88
C MET A 1 11.11 2.79 -9.17
N LEU A 2 10.84 4.11 -9.14
CA LEU A 2 10.38 4.86 -10.33
C LEU A 2 11.30 4.77 -11.56
N GLN A 3 12.62 4.84 -11.35
CA GLN A 3 13.61 4.63 -12.41
C GLN A 3 13.54 3.23 -13.04
N ARG A 4 13.14 2.22 -12.26
CA ARG A 4 13.04 0.82 -12.73
C ARG A 4 11.74 0.51 -13.45
N MET A 5 10.66 1.26 -13.17
CA MET A 5 9.33 1.03 -13.76
C MET A 5 9.17 1.61 -15.18
N ASN A 6 10.20 2.27 -15.72
CA ASN A 6 10.20 2.93 -17.04
C ASN A 6 8.84 3.60 -17.39
N LYS A 7 8.28 4.39 -16.46
CA LYS A 7 7.03 5.16 -16.69
C LYS A 7 7.31 6.38 -17.57
N GLY A 8 7.82 6.14 -18.78
CA GLY A 8 8.13 7.15 -19.79
C GLY A 8 9.13 8.22 -19.36
N GLY A 9 9.97 7.97 -18.34
CA GLY A 9 10.97 8.93 -17.84
C GLY A 9 10.42 10.19 -17.15
N GLN A 10 9.11 10.41 -17.13
CA GLN A 10 8.47 11.63 -16.61
C GLN A 10 7.92 11.50 -15.18
N ALA A 11 7.86 10.29 -14.64
CA ALA A 11 7.39 10.07 -13.28
C ALA A 11 8.44 10.54 -12.24
N SER A 12 8.26 11.76 -11.75
CA SER A 12 9.12 12.38 -10.72
C SER A 12 8.38 12.44 -9.37
N THR A 13 9.07 12.02 -8.31
CA THR A 13 8.60 12.20 -6.92
C THR A 13 8.34 13.67 -6.62
N GLN A 14 9.16 14.56 -7.17
CA GLN A 14 9.01 16.01 -7.00
C GLN A 14 7.72 16.52 -7.64
N LEU A 15 7.44 16.11 -8.88
CA LEU A 15 6.20 16.47 -9.56
C LEU A 15 4.96 15.98 -8.79
N THR A 16 5.02 14.76 -8.22
CA THR A 16 3.93 14.25 -7.37
C THR A 16 3.65 15.17 -6.18
N LEU A 17 4.70 15.66 -5.51
CA LEU A 17 4.54 16.58 -4.37
C LEU A 17 3.98 17.95 -4.79
N GLU A 18 4.42 18.47 -5.94
CA GLU A 18 3.94 19.73 -6.50
C GLU A 18 2.46 19.64 -6.88
N VAL A 19 2.05 18.54 -7.52
CA VAL A 19 0.64 18.28 -7.84
C VAL A 19 -0.19 18.18 -6.57
N ALA A 20 0.27 17.46 -5.54
CA ALA A 20 -0.43 17.34 -4.27
C ALA A 20 -0.60 18.70 -3.57
N ALA A 21 0.42 19.56 -3.62
CA ALA A 21 0.37 20.92 -3.10
C ALA A 21 -0.60 21.79 -3.90
N LYS A 22 -0.59 21.70 -5.23
CA LYS A 22 -1.49 22.44 -6.12
C LYS A 22 -2.94 22.03 -5.88
N MET A 23 -3.24 20.74 -5.80
CA MET A 23 -4.59 20.22 -5.51
C MET A 23 -5.14 20.72 -4.17
N LYS A 24 -4.29 20.79 -3.14
CA LYS A 24 -4.66 21.38 -1.85
C LYS A 24 -5.14 22.83 -1.99
N GLN A 25 -4.49 23.64 -2.83
CA GLN A 25 -4.87 25.04 -3.05
C GLN A 25 -6.27 25.18 -3.66
N TYR A 26 -6.72 24.18 -4.44
CA TYR A 26 -8.04 24.16 -5.06
C TYR A 26 -9.09 23.35 -4.27
N GLY A 27 -8.75 22.85 -3.07
CA GLY A 27 -9.66 22.00 -2.30
C GLY A 27 -9.90 20.63 -2.94
N ILE A 28 -9.04 20.18 -3.85
CA ILE A 28 -9.11 18.87 -4.48
C ILE A 28 -8.37 17.85 -3.60
N ILE A 29 -9.02 16.73 -3.30
CA ILE A 29 -8.43 15.62 -2.54
C ILE A 29 -7.81 14.63 -3.54
N PRO A 30 -6.47 14.52 -3.62
CA PRO A 30 -5.84 13.50 -4.45
C PRO A 30 -5.96 12.11 -3.82
N GLU A 31 -6.03 11.09 -4.68
CA GLU A 31 -5.77 9.70 -4.31
C GLU A 31 -4.47 9.23 -4.98
N TYR A 32 -3.54 8.68 -4.20
CA TYR A 32 -2.31 8.07 -4.73
C TYR A 32 -2.22 6.59 -4.39
N SER A 33 -1.93 5.80 -5.41
CA SER A 33 -1.62 4.38 -5.27
C SER A 33 -0.12 4.16 -5.20
N PHE A 34 0.34 3.44 -4.17
CA PHE A 34 1.73 3.04 -4.00
C PHE A 34 1.86 1.53 -4.14
N VAL A 35 2.93 1.10 -4.82
CA VAL A 35 3.32 -0.31 -4.88
C VAL A 35 4.58 -0.44 -4.05
N LEU A 36 4.60 -1.39 -3.12
CA LEU A 36 5.64 -1.55 -2.11
C LEU A 36 6.28 -2.93 -2.18
N GLY A 37 7.52 -3.04 -1.73
CA GLY A 37 8.19 -4.31 -1.52
C GLY A 37 8.75 -4.90 -2.81
N ASN A 38 9.25 -4.03 -3.68
CA ASN A 38 9.85 -4.45 -4.94
C ASN A 38 11.24 -5.07 -4.73
N PRO A 39 11.56 -6.22 -5.36
CA PRO A 39 12.90 -6.80 -5.31
C PRO A 39 13.95 -5.89 -6.00
N PRO A 40 15.26 -6.07 -5.72
CA PRO A 40 15.86 -7.07 -4.84
C PRO A 40 15.89 -6.67 -3.35
N GLU A 41 15.61 -5.41 -3.01
CA GLU A 41 15.66 -4.89 -1.63
C GLU A 41 14.25 -4.46 -1.15
N PRO A 42 13.33 -5.40 -0.90
CA PRO A 42 11.92 -5.09 -0.62
C PRO A 42 11.72 -4.24 0.65
N GLU A 43 12.49 -4.49 1.70
CA GLU A 43 12.41 -3.72 2.95
C GLU A 43 12.81 -2.26 2.74
N ARG A 44 13.89 -2.04 1.99
CA ARG A 44 14.38 -0.69 1.67
C ARG A 44 13.37 0.06 0.81
N ASP A 45 12.77 -0.60 -0.17
CA ASP A 45 11.72 -0.03 -1.01
C ASP A 45 10.50 0.43 -0.17
N ILE A 46 10.14 -0.36 0.84
CA ILE A 46 9.08 -0.03 1.80
C ILE A 46 9.44 1.21 2.63
N GLU A 47 10.63 1.26 3.22
CA GLU A 47 11.06 2.40 4.05
C GLU A 47 11.09 3.71 3.25
N ILE A 48 11.67 3.68 2.05
CA ILE A 48 11.69 4.84 1.15
C ILE A 48 10.26 5.30 0.83
N THR A 49 9.37 4.35 0.56
CA THR A 49 7.97 4.65 0.24
C THR A 49 7.22 5.21 1.45
N PHE A 50 7.45 4.69 2.66
CA PHE A 50 6.88 5.24 3.89
C PHE A 50 7.30 6.69 4.09
N ASP A 51 8.60 6.99 3.97
CA ASP A 51 9.11 8.35 4.12
C ASP A 51 8.54 9.31 3.07
N PHE A 52 8.38 8.85 1.83
CA PHE A 52 7.72 9.62 0.79
C PHE A 52 6.25 9.90 1.10
N ILE A 53 5.48 8.87 1.53
CA ILE A 53 4.08 9.02 1.94
C ILE A 53 3.96 10.02 3.09
N ARG A 54 4.87 9.99 4.05
CA ARG A 54 4.88 10.96 5.17
C ARG A 54 5.07 12.38 4.66
N LYS A 55 6.03 12.61 3.76
CA LYS A 55 6.27 13.93 3.14
C LYS A 55 5.03 14.40 2.38
N LEU A 56 4.40 13.51 1.63
CA LEU A 56 3.15 13.79 0.90
C LEU A 56 2.01 14.20 1.85
N LYS A 57 1.81 13.47 2.95
CA LYS A 57 0.78 13.77 3.96
C LYS A 57 1.06 15.08 4.72
N GLN A 58 2.32 15.49 4.88
CA GLN A 58 2.65 16.82 5.42
C GLN A 58 2.21 17.93 4.47
N ILE A 59 2.43 17.74 3.16
CA ILE A 59 2.03 18.71 2.14
C ILE A 59 0.51 18.80 2.03
N ASN A 60 -0.16 17.66 1.82
CA ASN A 60 -1.61 17.56 1.73
C ASN A 60 -2.15 16.43 2.64
N PRO A 61 -2.56 16.77 3.88
CA PRO A 61 -3.10 15.81 4.85
C PRO A 61 -4.32 15.03 4.38
N ALA A 62 -5.14 15.62 3.51
CA ALA A 62 -6.39 15.04 3.03
C ALA A 62 -6.18 13.94 1.98
N THR A 63 -4.98 13.87 1.39
CA THR A 63 -4.62 12.87 0.37
C THR A 63 -5.03 11.46 0.75
N GLU A 64 -5.81 10.77 -0.08
CA GLU A 64 -6.13 9.35 0.10
C GLU A 64 -4.98 8.47 -0.41
N LEU A 65 -4.79 7.34 0.25
CA LEU A 65 -3.69 6.42 -0.03
C LEU A 65 -4.24 5.02 -0.28
N ILE A 66 -3.81 4.40 -1.37
CA ILE A 66 -4.04 2.99 -1.65
C ILE A 66 -2.68 2.29 -1.67
N LEU A 67 -2.49 1.27 -0.83
CA LEU A 67 -1.21 0.56 -0.73
C LEU A 67 -1.33 -0.85 -1.31
N TYR A 68 -0.45 -1.15 -2.27
CA TYR A 68 -0.32 -2.47 -2.88
C TYR A 68 1.04 -3.07 -2.58
N THR A 69 1.12 -4.39 -2.45
CA THR A 69 2.41 -5.09 -2.52
C THR A 69 2.73 -5.45 -3.97
N TYR A 70 3.99 -5.36 -4.34
CA TYR A 70 4.45 -5.68 -5.68
C TYR A 70 4.05 -7.11 -6.05
N THR A 71 3.29 -7.23 -7.14
CA THR A 71 2.87 -8.49 -7.74
C THR A 71 3.43 -8.49 -9.15
N PRO A 72 4.44 -9.33 -9.45
CA PRO A 72 5.06 -9.33 -10.76
C PRO A 72 4.07 -9.75 -11.84
N VAL A 73 4.15 -9.09 -12.99
CA VAL A 73 3.39 -9.43 -14.19
C VAL A 73 4.37 -9.80 -15.30
N PRO A 74 4.03 -10.76 -16.18
CA PRO A 74 4.83 -11.05 -17.36
C PRO A 74 4.76 -9.83 -18.28
N MET A 75 5.79 -9.00 -18.26
CA MET A 75 5.94 -7.92 -19.23
C MET A 75 7.21 -8.17 -20.03
N ASP A 76 7.08 -8.05 -21.33
CA ASP A 76 8.17 -8.11 -22.29
C ASP A 76 9.22 -7.02 -21.97
N ALA A 77 10.43 -7.16 -22.53
CA ALA A 77 11.65 -6.40 -22.21
C ALA A 77 11.56 -4.84 -22.21
N GLY A 78 10.41 -4.24 -22.54
CA GLY A 78 10.12 -2.81 -22.39
C GLY A 78 9.70 -2.36 -20.97
N GLY A 79 9.34 -3.29 -20.07
CA GLY A 79 8.87 -3.00 -18.69
C GLY A 79 9.97 -2.72 -17.66
N GLY A 80 11.22 -2.55 -18.11
CA GLY A 80 12.41 -2.49 -17.25
C GLY A 80 12.77 -3.85 -16.63
N ASN A 81 13.80 -3.89 -15.78
CA ASN A 81 14.34 -5.13 -15.19
C ASN A 81 13.40 -5.75 -14.12
N LEU A 82 12.11 -5.41 -14.10
CA LEU A 82 11.16 -5.89 -13.10
C LEU A 82 10.87 -7.39 -13.23
N TYR A 83 10.69 -7.87 -14.46
CA TYR A 83 10.53 -9.29 -14.76
C TYR A 83 11.77 -10.07 -14.33
N GLU A 84 12.95 -9.61 -14.76
CA GLU A 84 14.24 -10.23 -14.43
C GLU A 84 14.50 -10.26 -12.94
N ASN A 85 14.22 -9.17 -12.22
CA ASN A 85 14.39 -9.12 -10.76
C ASN A 85 13.43 -10.07 -10.03
N ALA A 86 12.20 -10.24 -10.52
CA ALA A 86 11.27 -11.19 -9.95
C ALA A 86 11.76 -12.63 -10.14
N VAL A 87 12.21 -12.98 -11.35
CA VAL A 87 12.77 -14.31 -11.64
C VAL A 87 14.05 -14.56 -10.84
N ALA A 88 14.96 -13.59 -10.78
CA ALA A 88 16.20 -13.67 -10.00
C ALA A 88 15.95 -13.81 -8.49
N ALA A 89 14.86 -13.22 -7.99
CA ALA A 89 14.42 -13.39 -6.60
C ALA A 89 13.65 -14.71 -6.38
N GLY A 90 13.59 -15.60 -7.37
CA GLY A 90 13.04 -16.96 -7.26
C GLY A 90 11.58 -17.12 -7.70
N PHE A 91 10.96 -16.08 -8.28
CA PHE A 91 9.59 -16.19 -8.78
C PHE A 91 9.55 -16.99 -10.09
N LYS A 92 8.60 -17.93 -10.19
CA LYS A 92 8.39 -18.74 -11.39
C LYS A 92 7.05 -18.37 -12.01
N PHE A 93 7.10 -17.85 -13.24
CA PHE A 93 5.90 -17.63 -14.03
C PHE A 93 5.40 -18.94 -14.64
N PRO A 94 4.08 -19.10 -14.83
CA PRO A 94 3.52 -20.15 -15.67
C PRO A 94 4.11 -20.12 -17.07
N THR A 95 4.40 -21.31 -17.61
CA THR A 95 5.00 -21.50 -18.93
C THR A 95 4.03 -22.10 -19.94
N THR A 96 2.91 -22.65 -19.48
CA THR A 96 1.85 -23.26 -20.31
C THR A 96 0.49 -22.61 -20.03
N LEU A 97 -0.40 -22.62 -21.03
CA LEU A 97 -1.75 -22.06 -20.91
C LEU A 97 -2.54 -22.70 -19.76
N GLU A 98 -2.35 -24.00 -19.56
CA GLU A 98 -2.98 -24.78 -18.50
C GLU A 98 -2.55 -24.27 -17.12
N GLU A 99 -1.27 -23.93 -16.93
CA GLU A 99 -0.75 -23.35 -15.69
C GLU A 99 -1.32 -21.95 -15.43
N TRP A 100 -1.55 -21.14 -16.48
CA TRP A 100 -2.16 -19.81 -16.36
C TRP A 100 -3.61 -19.85 -15.85
N VAL A 101 -4.33 -20.95 -16.04
CA VAL A 101 -5.73 -21.09 -15.58
C VAL A 101 -5.85 -21.88 -14.27
N GLN A 102 -4.75 -22.37 -13.70
CA GLN A 102 -4.80 -23.11 -12.43
C GLN A 102 -5.17 -22.21 -11.23
N PRO A 103 -5.85 -22.77 -10.21
CA PRO A 103 -6.24 -22.02 -9.01
C PRO A 103 -5.10 -21.23 -8.33
N PRO A 104 -3.86 -21.74 -8.19
CA PRO A 104 -2.77 -20.98 -7.59
C PRO A 104 -2.44 -19.69 -8.35
N TRP A 105 -2.48 -19.72 -9.68
CA TRP A 105 -2.26 -18.53 -10.49
C TRP A 105 -3.43 -17.55 -10.42
N ASN A 106 -4.67 -18.05 -10.40
CA ASN A 106 -5.85 -17.22 -10.25
C ASN A 106 -5.85 -16.44 -8.91
N GLU A 107 -5.52 -17.10 -7.80
CA GLU A 107 -5.39 -16.43 -6.50
C GLU A 107 -4.27 -15.38 -6.48
N PHE A 108 -3.16 -15.67 -7.15
CA PHE A 108 -2.05 -14.76 -7.34
C PHE A 108 -2.44 -13.54 -8.18
N ALA A 109 -3.09 -13.76 -9.33
CA ALA A 109 -3.55 -12.71 -10.25
C ALA A 109 -4.61 -11.80 -9.61
N LEU A 110 -5.48 -12.36 -8.77
CA LEU A 110 -6.46 -11.62 -7.96
C LEU A 110 -5.83 -10.86 -6.78
N ARG A 111 -4.50 -10.95 -6.59
CA ARG A 111 -3.74 -10.29 -5.52
C ARG A 111 -4.28 -10.58 -4.12
N ARG A 112 -4.93 -11.74 -3.93
CA ARG A 112 -5.51 -12.15 -2.64
C ARG A 112 -4.42 -12.49 -1.64
N ARG A 113 -3.43 -13.26 -2.09
CA ARG A 113 -2.19 -13.61 -1.38
C ARG A 113 -1.09 -13.87 -2.40
N PRO A 114 -0.48 -12.82 -2.98
CA PRO A 114 0.64 -13.03 -3.88
C PRO A 114 1.81 -13.57 -3.04
N LYS A 115 1.99 -14.90 -2.99
CA LYS A 115 3.08 -15.59 -2.28
C LYS A 115 4.39 -15.35 -3.03
N THR A 116 4.83 -14.10 -3.05
CA THR A 116 6.08 -13.70 -3.68
C THR A 116 7.25 -14.14 -2.79
N PRO A 117 8.31 -14.74 -3.34
CA PRO A 117 9.42 -15.28 -2.54
C PRO A 117 10.14 -14.27 -1.65
N TRP A 118 10.12 -12.98 -2.01
CA TRP A 118 10.83 -11.91 -1.31
C TRP A 118 9.96 -11.14 -0.30
N LEU A 119 8.64 -11.41 -0.23
CA LEU A 119 7.77 -10.82 0.78
C LEU A 119 7.31 -11.89 1.76
N ASP A 120 8.01 -11.96 2.89
CA ASP A 120 7.61 -12.79 4.01
C ASP A 120 6.45 -12.14 4.81
N ASN A 121 5.91 -12.89 5.77
CA ASN A 121 4.83 -12.39 6.63
C ASN A 121 5.25 -11.16 7.46
N THR A 122 6.53 -11.02 7.78
CA THR A 122 7.08 -9.91 8.58
C THR A 122 6.92 -8.60 7.80
N ILE A 123 7.36 -8.59 6.54
CA ILE A 123 7.28 -7.45 5.65
C ILE A 123 5.82 -7.10 5.34
N TYR A 124 4.98 -8.12 5.06
CA TYR A 124 3.54 -7.91 4.88
C TYR A 124 2.87 -7.24 6.09
N ASN A 125 3.18 -7.72 7.30
CA ASN A 125 2.65 -7.17 8.53
C ASN A 125 3.13 -5.73 8.77
N LYS A 126 4.36 -5.42 8.39
CA LYS A 126 4.93 -4.07 8.47
C LYS A 126 4.14 -3.08 7.61
N VAL A 127 3.87 -3.41 6.34
CA VAL A 127 3.03 -2.58 5.45
C VAL A 127 1.63 -2.39 6.02
N ARG A 128 0.98 -3.47 6.44
CA ARG A 128 -0.37 -3.41 7.02
C ARG A 128 -0.43 -2.58 8.31
N ASN A 129 0.61 -2.66 9.15
CA ASN A 129 0.63 -1.89 10.38
C ASN A 129 0.92 -0.41 10.12
N PHE A 130 1.80 -0.08 9.17
CA PHE A 130 1.98 1.29 8.69
C PHE A 130 0.66 1.86 8.17
N GLU A 131 -0.02 1.14 7.29
CA GLU A 131 -1.33 1.50 6.74
C GLU A 131 -2.36 1.77 7.86
N ARG A 132 -2.29 0.99 8.94
CA ARG A 132 -3.16 1.19 10.11
C ARG A 132 -2.87 2.49 10.84
N VAL A 133 -1.59 2.76 11.09
CA VAL A 133 -1.12 3.96 11.79
C VAL A 133 -1.42 5.21 10.96
N ILE A 134 -1.17 5.17 9.65
CA ILE A 134 -1.45 6.31 8.77
C ILE A 134 -2.96 6.60 8.69
N ASN A 135 -3.80 5.58 8.59
CA ASN A 135 -5.26 5.74 8.61
C ASN A 135 -5.80 6.23 9.97
N ALA A 136 -5.12 5.93 11.07
CA ALA A 136 -5.50 6.49 12.37
C ALA A 136 -5.09 7.97 12.50
N TYR A 137 -3.86 8.31 12.07
CA TYR A 137 -3.34 9.67 12.21
C TYR A 137 -3.88 10.65 11.16
N TYR A 138 -4.16 10.16 9.95
CA TYR A 138 -4.86 10.86 8.88
C TYR A 138 -6.12 10.08 8.46
N PRO A 139 -7.20 10.13 9.25
CA PRO A 139 -8.43 9.43 8.93
C PRO A 139 -9.00 9.84 7.57
N THR A 140 -9.44 8.86 6.79
CA THR A 140 -9.97 9.03 5.44
C THR A 140 -11.14 10.01 5.40
N THR A 141 -11.28 10.70 4.28
CA THR A 141 -12.42 11.55 3.95
C THR A 141 -13.60 10.72 3.41
N THR A 142 -13.36 9.49 2.95
CA THR A 142 -14.38 8.56 2.43
C THR A 142 -15.32 8.04 3.53
N ASP A 143 -14.87 7.98 4.78
CA ASP A 143 -15.70 7.56 5.92
C ASP A 143 -16.56 8.73 6.43
N LEU A 144 -17.75 8.85 5.85
CA LEU A 144 -18.75 9.86 6.22
C LEU A 144 -19.34 9.64 7.63
N LYS A 145 -19.20 8.43 8.21
CA LYS A 145 -19.73 8.11 9.55
C LYS A 145 -18.80 8.56 10.67
N LEU A 146 -17.57 8.93 10.33
CA LEU A 146 -16.53 9.24 11.31
C LEU A 146 -16.68 10.67 11.85
N THR A 147 -17.28 10.78 13.03
CA THR A 147 -17.48 12.06 13.74
C THR A 147 -16.18 12.72 14.16
N GLY A 148 -16.20 14.05 14.38
CA GLY A 148 -15.02 14.81 14.81
C GLY A 148 -14.34 14.27 16.07
N LEU A 149 -15.14 13.80 17.05
CA LEU A 149 -14.61 13.18 18.26
C LEU A 149 -13.84 11.88 17.97
N ARG A 150 -14.41 10.99 17.14
CA ARG A 150 -13.75 9.73 16.75
C ARG A 150 -12.48 9.98 15.93
N ARG A 151 -12.50 10.98 15.05
CA ARG A 151 -11.31 11.44 14.31
C ARG A 151 -10.20 11.89 15.26
N ASN A 152 -10.54 12.70 16.26
CA ASN A 152 -9.56 13.18 17.23
C ASN A 152 -8.99 12.05 18.08
N ILE A 153 -9.80 11.09 18.52
CA ILE A 153 -9.32 9.91 19.26
C ILE A 153 -8.32 9.11 18.41
N LEU A 154 -8.68 8.78 17.17
CA LEU A 154 -7.79 8.06 16.26
C LEU A 154 -6.49 8.82 16.03
N LYS A 155 -6.57 10.14 15.82
CA LYS A 155 -5.41 10.99 15.58
C LYS A 155 -4.49 11.06 16.78
N THR A 156 -5.02 11.19 18.00
CA THR A 156 -4.21 11.23 19.23
C THR A 156 -3.52 9.89 19.47
N VAL A 157 -4.27 8.78 19.39
CA VAL A 157 -3.71 7.44 19.64
C VAL A 157 -2.74 7.01 18.54
N GLY A 158 -3.00 7.38 17.28
CA GLY A 158 -2.10 7.11 16.15
C GLY A 158 -0.91 8.07 16.06
N GLY A 159 -1.02 9.25 16.67
CA GLY A 159 -0.04 10.34 16.53
C GLY A 159 1.34 9.98 17.03
N TRP A 160 1.45 9.43 18.24
CA TRP A 160 2.76 9.05 18.79
C TRP A 160 3.45 7.99 17.94
N ARG A 161 2.70 6.97 17.48
CA ARG A 161 3.21 5.93 16.56
C ARG A 161 3.69 6.53 15.25
N TYR A 162 2.90 7.44 14.69
CA TYR A 162 3.27 8.13 13.47
C TYR A 162 4.53 8.98 13.67
N HIS A 163 4.63 9.79 14.72
CA HIS A 163 5.77 10.68 14.93
C HIS A 163 7.07 9.92 15.26
N LEU A 164 6.99 8.88 16.09
CA LEU A 164 8.13 8.03 16.44
C LEU A 164 8.48 6.97 15.38
N LYS A 165 7.75 6.95 14.25
CA LYS A 165 7.85 5.90 13.21
C LYS A 165 7.73 4.47 13.77
N PHE A 166 6.92 4.31 14.83
CA PHE A 166 6.75 3.03 15.51
C PHE A 166 5.48 2.31 15.03
N TYR A 167 5.67 1.42 14.05
CA TYR A 167 4.58 0.68 13.39
C TYR A 167 4.36 -0.72 13.95
N GLU A 168 5.13 -1.18 14.93
CA GLU A 168 4.99 -2.54 15.43
C GLU A 168 3.76 -2.72 16.32
N TYR A 169 3.08 -3.85 16.14
CA TYR A 169 1.93 -4.29 16.96
C TYR A 169 0.94 -3.17 17.35
N PRO A 170 0.27 -2.47 16.42
CA PRO A 170 -0.69 -1.42 16.75
C PRO A 170 -2.02 -2.02 17.19
N LEU A 171 -2.04 -2.75 18.31
CA LEU A 171 -3.21 -3.50 18.78
C LEU A 171 -4.33 -2.55 19.22
N GLU A 172 -3.97 -1.44 19.87
CA GLU A 172 -4.91 -0.40 20.28
C GLU A 172 -5.62 0.24 19.08
N LEU A 173 -4.88 0.58 18.00
CA LEU A 173 -5.50 1.04 16.76
C LEU A 173 -6.38 -0.05 16.10
N ARG A 174 -6.11 -1.33 16.35
CA ARG A 174 -6.91 -2.46 15.81
C ARG A 174 -8.27 -2.45 16.45
N ALA A 175 -8.26 -2.36 17.78
CA ALA A 175 -9.46 -2.31 18.57
C ALA A 175 -10.27 -1.06 18.21
N LEU A 176 -9.63 0.12 18.16
CA LEU A 176 -10.32 1.37 17.84
C LEU A 176 -10.96 1.36 16.44
N GLN A 177 -10.22 0.96 15.40
CA GLN A 177 -10.77 0.89 14.05
C GLN A 177 -11.91 -0.13 13.93
N LYS A 178 -11.84 -1.24 14.69
CA LYS A 178 -12.93 -2.23 14.75
C LYS A 178 -14.17 -1.67 15.46
N VAL A 179 -13.99 -1.04 16.63
CA VAL A 179 -15.09 -0.46 17.42
C VAL A 179 -15.78 0.67 16.68
N PHE A 180 -15.02 1.50 15.96
CA PHE A 180 -15.59 2.60 15.17
C PHE A 180 -16.14 2.15 13.82
N ALA A 181 -16.04 0.85 13.48
CA ALA A 181 -16.37 0.31 12.17
C ALA A 181 -15.73 1.14 11.03
N TYR A 182 -14.46 1.53 11.22
CA TYR A 182 -13.73 2.45 10.35
C TYR A 182 -13.75 1.95 8.91
N GLN A 183 -14.25 2.78 8.02
CA GLN A 183 -14.21 2.52 6.58
C GLN A 183 -12.89 3.04 6.02
N ARG A 184 -12.23 2.21 5.22
CA ARG A 184 -11.00 2.59 4.51
C ARG A 184 -11.34 3.17 3.14
N PRO A 185 -10.41 3.92 2.51
CA PRO A 185 -10.63 4.45 1.16
C PRO A 185 -10.74 3.35 0.10
N GLU A 186 -10.20 2.14 0.33
CA GLU A 186 -10.32 1.08 -0.67
C GLU A 186 -11.78 0.61 -0.87
N PRO A 187 -12.19 0.29 -2.11
CA PRO A 187 -13.53 -0.24 -2.39
C PRO A 187 -13.84 -1.51 -1.59
N PRO A 188 -15.12 -1.76 -1.19
CA PRO A 188 -15.52 -2.93 -0.41
C PRO A 188 -15.12 -4.28 -1.04
N ASP A 189 -15.20 -4.38 -2.37
CA ASP A 189 -14.78 -5.54 -3.16
C ASP A 189 -13.29 -5.90 -2.98
N PHE A 190 -12.46 -4.91 -2.63
CA PHE A 190 -11.04 -5.07 -2.36
C PHE A 190 -10.81 -5.64 -0.93
N ARG A 191 -11.69 -5.29 0.02
CA ARG A 191 -11.60 -5.67 1.44
C ARG A 191 -11.97 -7.14 1.70
N GLU A 192 -13.04 -7.64 1.10
CA GLU A 192 -13.45 -9.05 1.27
C GLU A 192 -12.42 -10.02 0.68
N LYS A 193 -11.78 -9.64 -0.43
CA LYS A 193 -10.77 -10.46 -1.12
C LYS A 193 -9.47 -10.64 -0.31
N ILE A 194 -9.15 -9.71 0.60
CA ILE A 194 -7.98 -9.80 1.49
C ILE A 194 -8.33 -10.46 2.84
N HIS A 195 -9.57 -10.35 3.32
CA HIS A 195 -9.97 -10.77 4.68
C HIS A 195 -10.75 -12.09 4.80
N SER A 196 -11.28 -12.69 3.72
CA SER A 196 -12.14 -13.89 3.84
C SER A 196 -11.43 -15.25 3.88
N SER A 197 -10.10 -15.33 3.67
CA SER A 197 -9.38 -16.62 3.78
C SER A 197 -9.01 -16.92 5.23
N LYS A 198 -9.96 -17.52 5.97
CA LYS A 198 -9.66 -18.27 7.19
C LYS A 198 -8.56 -19.31 6.90
N PRO A 199 -7.64 -19.57 7.84
CA PRO A 199 -6.74 -20.70 7.70
C PRO A 199 -7.58 -21.99 7.70
N VAL A 200 -7.45 -22.78 6.64
CA VAL A 200 -7.68 -24.23 6.70
C VAL A 200 -6.33 -24.84 7.01
#